data_AF-I2N372-F1
#
_entry.id   AF-I2N372-F1
#
_cell.length_a   1.000
_cell.length_b   1.000
_cell.length_c   1.000
_cell.angle_alpha   90.00
_cell.angle_beta   90.00
_cell.angle_gamma   90.00
#
_symmetry.space_group_name_H-M   'P 1'
#
loop_
_entity.id
_entity.type
_entity.pdbx_description
1 polymer ?
#
loop_
_entity_poly.entity_id
_entity_poly.type
_entity_poly.pdbx_seq_one_letter_code
_entity_poly.pdbx_strand_id
1 'polypeptide(L)'
;MSSVMLDAVRRRLAESGAEPTPARVAAALRAQGRLLGDTEILGGTESLRCELVGTGPLEPLLADPAVTDVLVSAPDRVWVDRGHGLERAGITFTDAASVRRLAQRLAAVAGRRLDDARPWVDARLPDGTRMHAVIPPVAVGSTCLSLRVVRTRAFTLPELTAEGTVPPGGDRLLAALVAARVSFLISGGTGSGKTTLLAALLGLVGEHERIVLAEDSAELRPDHPHVVRLESRPANQEGAGLVTLRDLVRQALRMRPDRIVVGEVRGAEAADLLAALNTGHQGAGTVHANAAADVPARLEALGTAAGLDRAALHSQLAAALDVVIHLVRGPAGHRRIAEIHVLERGPGGLVTTVPAVRHRGDSLVYERGWARLRDLIGDES
;
A
#
# COMPACT_ATOMS: atom_id res chain seq x y z
N MET A 1 -22.74 -13.33 -28.05
CA MET A 1 -21.71 -13.88 -28.97
C MET A 1 -21.37 -15.31 -28.57
N SER A 2 -21.18 -16.26 -29.49
CA SER A 2 -20.82 -17.65 -29.14
C SER A 2 -19.33 -17.78 -28.75
N SER A 3 -18.96 -18.77 -27.93
CA SER A 3 -17.57 -18.99 -27.49
C SER A 3 -16.61 -19.22 -28.67
N VAL A 4 -17.07 -19.96 -29.69
CA VAL A 4 -16.33 -20.23 -30.92
C VAL A 4 -16.00 -18.95 -31.71
N MET A 5 -16.90 -17.96 -31.69
CA MET A 5 -16.68 -16.66 -32.34
C MET A 5 -15.61 -15.83 -31.60
N LEU A 6 -15.67 -15.81 -30.26
CA LEU A 6 -14.68 -15.13 -29.44
C LEU A 6 -13.28 -15.71 -29.67
N ASP A 7 -13.15 -17.04 -29.72
CA ASP A 7 -11.85 -17.70 -29.93
C ASP A 7 -11.21 -17.42 -31.29
N ALA A 8 -12.01 -17.27 -32.35
CA ALA A 8 -11.48 -16.98 -33.68
C ALA A 8 -11.00 -15.51 -33.80
N VAL A 9 -11.73 -14.57 -33.19
CA VAL A 9 -11.30 -13.17 -33.10
C VAL A 9 -10.07 -13.05 -32.20
N ARG A 10 -10.04 -13.78 -31.08
CA ARG A 10 -8.91 -13.86 -30.14
C ARG A 10 -7.61 -14.27 -30.81
N ARG A 11 -7.63 -15.37 -31.58
CA ARG A 11 -6.44 -15.91 -32.25
C ARG A 11 -5.79 -14.86 -33.17
N ARG A 12 -6.62 -14.14 -33.92
CA ARG A 12 -6.19 -13.10 -34.86
C ARG A 12 -5.64 -11.84 -34.17
N LEU A 13 -6.25 -11.43 -33.05
CA LEU A 13 -5.76 -10.28 -32.28
C LEU A 13 -4.46 -10.63 -31.54
N ALA A 14 -4.33 -11.86 -31.05
CA ALA A 14 -3.10 -12.36 -30.43
C ALA A 14 -1.93 -12.43 -31.42
N GLU A 15 -2.17 -12.88 -32.66
CA GLU A 15 -1.16 -12.93 -33.73
C GLU A 15 -0.64 -11.55 -34.16
N SER A 16 -1.49 -10.51 -34.04
CA SER A 16 -1.13 -9.13 -34.42
C SER A 16 -0.62 -8.28 -33.27
N GLY A 17 -0.67 -8.78 -32.03
CA GLY A 17 -0.31 -8.02 -30.82
C GLY A 17 -1.18 -6.77 -30.60
N ALA A 18 -2.33 -6.68 -31.25
CA ALA A 18 -3.14 -5.47 -31.33
C ALA A 18 -4.22 -5.45 -30.24
N GLU A 19 -4.37 -4.31 -29.55
CA GLU A 19 -5.46 -4.14 -28.58
C GLU A 19 -6.85 -4.36 -29.23
N PRO A 20 -7.78 -5.05 -28.52
CA PRO A 20 -9.15 -5.26 -28.96
C PRO A 20 -9.97 -3.97 -28.80
N THR A 21 -10.01 -3.16 -29.85
CA THR A 21 -10.92 -2.01 -29.97
C THR A 21 -12.22 -2.40 -30.67
N PRO A 22 -13.34 -1.66 -30.47
CA PRO A 22 -14.61 -1.96 -31.14
C PRO A 22 -14.46 -2.04 -32.66
N ALA A 23 -13.64 -1.15 -33.25
CA ALA A 23 -13.35 -1.14 -34.67
C ALA A 23 -12.60 -2.41 -35.15
N ARG A 24 -11.64 -2.91 -34.36
CA ARG A 24 -10.85 -4.11 -34.70
C ARG A 24 -11.65 -5.39 -34.51
N VAL A 25 -12.46 -5.46 -33.46
CA VAL A 25 -13.36 -6.59 -33.21
C VAL A 25 -14.43 -6.65 -34.30
N ALA A 26 -15.04 -5.51 -34.66
CA ALA A 26 -15.94 -5.41 -35.79
C ALA A 26 -15.27 -5.81 -37.12
N ALA A 27 -14.04 -5.39 -37.37
CA ALA A 27 -13.29 -5.77 -38.57
C ALA A 27 -12.99 -7.28 -38.62
N ALA A 28 -12.61 -7.89 -37.50
CA ALA A 28 -12.34 -9.32 -37.41
C ALA A 28 -13.62 -10.16 -37.62
N LEU A 29 -14.75 -9.71 -37.09
CA LEU A 29 -16.06 -10.34 -37.27
C LEU A 29 -16.60 -10.18 -38.69
N ARG A 30 -16.46 -8.99 -39.29
CA ARG A 30 -16.82 -8.73 -40.70
C ARG A 30 -16.04 -9.60 -41.66
N ALA A 31 -14.74 -9.81 -41.40
CA ALA A 31 -13.91 -10.69 -42.21
C ALA A 31 -14.32 -12.18 -42.14
N GLN A 32 -15.16 -12.56 -41.18
CA GLN A 32 -15.79 -13.88 -41.09
C GLN A 32 -17.23 -13.89 -41.66
N GLY A 33 -17.63 -12.83 -42.38
CA GLY A 33 -18.90 -12.77 -43.10
C GLY A 33 -20.12 -12.53 -42.21
N ARG A 34 -19.97 -11.93 -41.03
CA ARG A 34 -21.08 -11.72 -40.08
C ARG A 34 -21.24 -10.27 -39.63
N LEU A 35 -22.49 -9.81 -39.62
CA LEU A 35 -22.94 -8.54 -39.06
C LEU A 35 -23.60 -8.81 -37.70
N LEU A 36 -23.08 -8.20 -36.65
CA LEU A 36 -23.65 -8.21 -35.29
C LEU A 36 -24.09 -6.78 -34.94
N GLY A 37 -25.03 -6.64 -34.01
CA GLY A 37 -25.47 -5.33 -33.52
C GLY A 37 -24.41 -4.64 -32.67
N ASP A 38 -24.48 -3.31 -32.53
CA ASP A 38 -23.50 -2.52 -31.79
C ASP A 38 -23.33 -2.97 -30.33
N THR A 39 -24.41 -3.40 -29.67
CA THR A 39 -24.38 -3.95 -28.30
C THR A 39 -23.62 -5.27 -28.20
N GLU A 40 -23.76 -6.15 -29.20
CA GLU A 40 -23.02 -7.42 -29.24
C GLU A 40 -21.54 -7.20 -29.58
N ILE A 41 -21.24 -6.22 -30.43
CA ILE A 41 -19.86 -5.82 -30.74
C ILE A 41 -19.20 -5.22 -29.49
N LEU A 42 -19.89 -4.34 -28.77
CA LEU A 42 -19.40 -3.75 -27.52
C LEU A 42 -19.14 -4.84 -26.46
N GLY A 43 -20.11 -5.71 -26.20
CA GLY A 43 -19.96 -6.81 -25.24
C GLY A 43 -18.87 -7.82 -25.63
N GLY A 44 -18.74 -8.12 -26.93
CA GLY A 44 -17.66 -8.97 -27.45
C GLY A 44 -16.28 -8.32 -27.35
N THR A 45 -16.21 -7.00 -27.55
CA THR A 45 -14.97 -6.22 -27.40
C THR A 45 -14.55 -6.17 -25.95
N GLU A 46 -15.47 -5.91 -25.04
CA GLU A 46 -15.20 -5.87 -23.60
C GLU A 46 -14.74 -7.25 -23.11
N SER A 47 -15.41 -8.33 -23.52
CA SER A 47 -14.99 -9.71 -23.22
C SER A 47 -13.58 -10.01 -23.74
N LEU A 48 -13.29 -9.66 -25.01
CA LEU A 48 -11.97 -9.84 -25.60
C LEU A 48 -10.90 -8.97 -24.93
N ARG A 49 -11.25 -7.76 -24.50
CA ARG A 49 -10.34 -6.88 -23.77
C ARG A 49 -10.01 -7.45 -22.41
N CYS A 50 -11.01 -7.91 -21.66
CA CYS A 50 -10.81 -8.61 -20.39
C CYS A 50 -9.94 -9.86 -20.57
N GLU A 51 -10.12 -10.61 -21.65
CA GLU A 51 -9.36 -11.84 -21.90
C GLU A 51 -7.95 -11.65 -22.47
N LEU A 52 -7.76 -10.70 -23.39
CA LEU A 52 -6.50 -10.49 -24.12
C LEU A 52 -5.57 -9.53 -23.40
N VAL A 53 -6.11 -8.51 -22.73
CA VAL A 53 -5.35 -7.40 -22.12
C VAL A 53 -5.61 -7.29 -20.61
N GLY A 54 -6.82 -7.64 -20.17
CA GLY A 54 -7.26 -7.54 -18.77
C GLY A 54 -6.99 -8.78 -17.93
N THR A 55 -7.65 -8.82 -16.78
CA THR A 55 -7.44 -9.84 -15.73
C THR A 55 -8.30 -11.10 -15.93
N GLY A 56 -8.94 -11.20 -17.10
CA GLY A 56 -9.72 -12.34 -17.54
C GLY A 56 -10.90 -12.62 -16.61
N PRO A 57 -11.07 -13.87 -16.14
CA PRO A 57 -12.17 -14.24 -15.23
C PRO A 57 -12.20 -13.47 -13.91
N LEU A 58 -11.10 -12.80 -13.54
CA LEU A 58 -11.01 -12.05 -12.28
C LEU A 58 -11.53 -10.61 -12.39
N GLU A 59 -11.79 -10.10 -13.60
CA GLU A 59 -12.20 -8.71 -13.82
C GLU A 59 -13.43 -8.29 -12.99
N PRO A 60 -14.51 -9.11 -12.87
CA PRO A 60 -15.66 -8.74 -12.04
C PRO A 60 -15.32 -8.58 -10.55
N LEU A 61 -14.34 -9.33 -10.04
CA LEU A 61 -13.88 -9.18 -8.66
C LEU A 61 -13.05 -7.92 -8.48
N LEU A 62 -12.17 -7.61 -9.43
CA LEU A 62 -11.30 -6.44 -9.33
C LEU A 62 -12.04 -5.14 -9.60
N ALA A 63 -13.17 -5.19 -10.33
CA ALA A 63 -14.05 -4.06 -10.54
C ALA A 63 -14.96 -3.76 -9.33
N ASP A 64 -15.15 -4.71 -8.41
CA ASP A 64 -15.93 -4.51 -7.18
C ASP A 64 -15.17 -3.58 -6.22
N PRO A 65 -15.70 -2.37 -5.93
CA PRO A 65 -15.02 -1.40 -5.05
C PRO A 65 -14.80 -1.89 -3.62
N ALA A 66 -15.53 -2.91 -3.18
CA ALA A 66 -15.35 -3.50 -1.86
C ALA A 66 -14.12 -4.43 -1.79
N VAL A 67 -13.66 -4.96 -2.94
CA VAL A 67 -12.57 -5.95 -3.00
C VAL A 67 -11.22 -5.27 -2.77
N THR A 68 -10.44 -5.84 -1.84
CA THR A 68 -9.08 -5.40 -1.56
C THR A 68 -8.05 -6.37 -2.11
N ASP A 69 -8.35 -7.67 -2.10
CA ASP A 69 -7.43 -8.72 -2.47
C ASP A 69 -8.15 -9.84 -3.23
N VAL A 70 -7.52 -10.37 -4.28
CA VAL A 70 -7.97 -11.56 -5.03
C VAL A 70 -6.80 -12.55 -5.09
N LEU A 71 -6.99 -13.76 -4.56
CA LEU A 71 -5.96 -14.78 -4.46
C LEU A 71 -6.37 -16.03 -5.23
N VAL A 72 -5.54 -16.49 -6.15
CA VAL A 72 -5.71 -17.76 -6.87
C VAL A 72 -4.65 -18.73 -6.37
N SER A 73 -5.07 -19.82 -5.74
CA SER A 73 -4.16 -20.89 -5.29
C SER A 73 -4.23 -22.15 -6.15
N ALA A 74 -5.34 -22.32 -6.87
CA ALA A 74 -5.55 -23.41 -7.83
C ALA A 74 -6.70 -23.00 -8.79
N PRO A 75 -6.92 -23.73 -9.90
CA PRO A 75 -7.98 -23.42 -10.84
C PRO A 75 -9.38 -23.34 -10.21
N ASP A 76 -9.63 -24.14 -9.18
CA ASP A 76 -10.90 -24.25 -8.46
C ASP A 76 -10.89 -23.52 -7.10
N ARG A 77 -9.79 -22.82 -6.77
CA ARG A 77 -9.58 -22.14 -5.48
C ARG A 77 -9.17 -20.70 -5.70
N VAL A 78 -10.20 -19.87 -5.90
CA VAL A 78 -10.10 -18.40 -5.90
C VAL A 78 -10.69 -17.88 -4.59
N TRP A 79 -9.97 -16.96 -3.96
CA TRP A 79 -10.35 -16.29 -2.73
C TRP A 79 -10.41 -14.78 -2.96
N VAL A 80 -11.24 -14.10 -2.19
CA VAL A 80 -11.40 -12.65 -2.23
C VAL A 80 -11.46 -12.12 -0.79
N ASP A 81 -10.87 -10.96 -0.54
CA ASP A 81 -11.03 -10.21 0.71
C ASP A 81 -11.73 -8.88 0.41
N ARG A 82 -12.75 -8.54 1.18
CA ARG A 82 -13.48 -7.26 1.14
C ARG A 82 -13.29 -6.43 2.41
N GLY A 83 -12.23 -6.69 3.16
CA GLY A 83 -11.88 -6.04 4.42
C GLY A 83 -12.21 -6.84 5.69
N HIS A 84 -13.03 -7.89 5.59
CA HIS A 84 -13.46 -8.73 6.70
C HIS A 84 -12.79 -10.12 6.73
N GLY A 85 -11.83 -10.37 5.84
CA GLY A 85 -11.11 -11.65 5.74
C GLY A 85 -11.38 -12.38 4.43
N LEU A 86 -10.67 -13.48 4.22
CA LEU A 86 -10.72 -14.27 2.99
C LEU A 86 -11.97 -15.14 2.92
N GLU A 87 -12.70 -15.02 1.81
CA GLU A 87 -13.82 -15.88 1.45
C GLU A 87 -13.61 -16.51 0.07
N ARG A 88 -14.25 -17.66 -0.17
CA ARG A 88 -14.12 -18.39 -1.45
C ARG A 88 -14.99 -17.72 -2.51
N ALA A 89 -14.39 -17.31 -3.61
CA ALA A 89 -15.12 -16.78 -4.76
C ALA A 89 -15.67 -17.91 -5.64
N GLY A 90 -16.80 -17.66 -6.31
CA GLY A 90 -17.43 -18.62 -7.24
C GLY A 90 -16.73 -18.74 -8.61
N ILE A 91 -15.59 -18.09 -8.80
CA ILE A 91 -14.84 -18.10 -10.07
C ILE A 91 -13.93 -19.33 -10.13
N THR A 92 -13.92 -19.98 -11.28
CA THR A 92 -13.04 -21.11 -11.58
C THR A 92 -12.33 -20.91 -12.92
N PHE A 93 -11.13 -21.47 -13.02
CA PHE A 93 -10.36 -21.57 -14.25
C PHE A 93 -10.51 -22.97 -14.85
N THR A 94 -10.35 -23.07 -16.17
CA THR A 94 -10.44 -24.34 -16.89
C THR A 94 -9.41 -25.37 -16.41
N ASP A 95 -8.17 -24.93 -16.20
CA ASP A 95 -7.05 -25.78 -15.79
C ASP A 95 -5.90 -24.96 -15.17
N ALA A 96 -4.89 -25.64 -14.64
CA ALA A 96 -3.70 -25.01 -14.06
C ALA A 96 -2.89 -24.22 -15.11
N ALA A 97 -2.92 -24.67 -16.37
CA ALA A 97 -2.26 -23.98 -17.47
C ALA A 97 -2.90 -22.61 -17.75
N SER A 98 -4.21 -22.46 -17.55
CA SER A 98 -4.94 -21.20 -17.69
C SER A 98 -4.53 -20.18 -16.66
N VAL A 99 -4.34 -20.60 -15.40
CA VAL A 99 -3.82 -19.72 -14.34
C VAL A 99 -2.40 -19.26 -14.67
N ARG A 100 -1.53 -20.17 -15.13
CA ARG A 100 -0.17 -19.83 -15.59
C ARG A 100 -0.19 -18.82 -16.73
N ARG A 101 -0.99 -19.06 -17.77
CA ARG A 101 -1.14 -18.14 -18.91
C ARG A 101 -1.64 -16.75 -18.49
N LEU A 102 -2.57 -16.68 -17.53
CA LEU A 102 -3.03 -15.40 -16.97
C LEU A 102 -1.88 -14.67 -16.27
N ALA A 103 -1.20 -15.32 -15.33
CA ALA A 103 -0.09 -14.71 -14.60
C ALA A 103 1.03 -14.24 -15.53
N GLN A 104 1.36 -15.02 -16.56
CA GLN A 104 2.37 -14.65 -17.56
C GLN A 104 1.97 -13.45 -18.41
N ARG A 105 0.70 -13.38 -18.87
CA ARG A 105 0.21 -12.21 -19.60
C ARG A 105 0.25 -10.96 -18.73
N LEU A 106 -0.26 -11.04 -17.50
CA LEU A 106 -0.28 -9.91 -16.56
C LEU A 106 1.15 -9.43 -16.24
N ALA A 107 2.10 -10.35 -16.10
CA ALA A 107 3.51 -9.99 -15.95
C ALA A 107 4.03 -9.25 -17.18
N ALA A 108 3.72 -9.73 -18.39
CA ALA A 108 4.16 -9.11 -19.64
C ALA A 108 3.58 -7.70 -19.81
N VAL A 109 2.30 -7.49 -19.49
CA VAL A 109 1.64 -6.18 -19.48
C VAL A 109 2.34 -5.22 -18.51
N ALA A 110 2.80 -5.72 -17.36
CA ALA A 110 3.59 -4.95 -16.40
C ALA A 110 5.08 -4.80 -16.77
N GLY A 111 5.51 -5.22 -17.97
CA GLY A 111 6.90 -5.17 -18.41
C GLY A 111 7.83 -6.09 -17.60
N ARG A 112 7.29 -7.17 -17.03
CA ARG A 112 8.01 -8.17 -16.26
C ARG A 112 7.98 -9.53 -16.94
N ARG A 113 8.91 -10.40 -16.52
CA ARG A 113 9.07 -11.75 -17.07
C ARG A 113 8.71 -12.78 -16.00
N LEU A 114 7.88 -13.75 -16.37
CA LEU A 114 7.48 -14.88 -15.53
C LEU A 114 7.56 -16.16 -16.37
N ASP A 115 8.54 -17.02 -16.08
CA ASP A 115 8.78 -18.27 -16.79
C ASP A 115 9.63 -19.22 -15.94
N ASP A 116 10.00 -20.38 -16.49
CA ASP A 116 10.69 -21.42 -15.73
C ASP A 116 12.10 -21.00 -15.26
N ALA A 117 12.69 -19.96 -15.86
CA ALA A 117 13.96 -19.37 -15.41
C ALA A 117 13.74 -18.30 -14.32
N ARG A 118 12.59 -17.62 -14.31
CA ARG A 118 12.16 -16.68 -13.27
C ARG A 118 10.78 -17.09 -12.73
N PRO A 119 10.73 -18.04 -11.79
CA PRO A 119 9.47 -18.68 -11.41
C PRO A 119 8.60 -17.85 -10.45
N TRP A 120 8.97 -16.60 -10.16
CA TRP A 120 8.11 -15.65 -9.48
C TRP A 120 8.28 -14.24 -10.04
N VAL A 121 7.29 -13.38 -9.78
CA VAL A 121 7.30 -11.99 -10.20
C VAL A 121 6.51 -11.11 -9.23
N ASP A 122 7.04 -9.93 -8.96
CA ASP A 122 6.31 -8.79 -8.39
C ASP A 122 6.13 -7.74 -9.49
N ALA A 123 4.89 -7.27 -9.66
CA ALA A 123 4.49 -6.43 -10.77
C ALA A 123 3.38 -5.45 -10.36
N ARG A 124 3.27 -4.37 -11.13
CA ARG A 124 2.18 -3.40 -11.02
C ARG A 124 1.44 -3.34 -12.35
N LEU A 125 0.15 -3.60 -12.31
CA LEU A 125 -0.73 -3.55 -13.46
C LEU A 125 -1.04 -2.08 -13.82
N PRO A 126 -1.52 -1.79 -15.05
CA PRO A 126 -1.78 -0.42 -15.50
C PRO A 126 -2.81 0.35 -14.66
N ASP A 127 -3.77 -0.35 -14.06
CA ASP A 127 -4.75 0.18 -13.12
C ASP A 127 -4.16 0.48 -11.72
N GLY A 128 -2.90 0.13 -11.49
CA GLY A 128 -2.19 0.27 -10.24
C GLY A 128 -2.25 -0.96 -9.34
N THR A 129 -3.07 -1.97 -9.66
CA THR A 129 -3.19 -3.22 -8.92
C THR A 129 -1.83 -3.90 -8.81
N ARG A 130 -1.49 -4.34 -7.60
CA ARG A 130 -0.25 -5.07 -7.36
C ARG A 130 -0.46 -6.53 -7.62
N MET A 131 0.48 -7.14 -8.32
CA MET A 131 0.47 -8.54 -8.62
C MET A 131 1.73 -9.19 -8.07
N HIS A 132 1.54 -10.29 -7.34
CA HIS A 132 2.58 -11.28 -7.08
C HIS A 132 2.16 -12.61 -7.71
N ALA A 133 3.07 -13.31 -8.38
CA ALA A 133 2.80 -14.64 -8.90
C ALA A 133 3.99 -15.57 -8.70
N VAL A 134 3.71 -16.86 -8.48
CA VAL A 134 4.69 -17.93 -8.36
C VAL A 134 4.21 -19.13 -9.17
N ILE A 135 5.06 -19.68 -10.04
CA ILE A 135 4.72 -20.82 -10.91
C ILE A 135 5.37 -22.13 -10.40
N PRO A 136 4.85 -23.30 -10.82
CA PRO A 136 5.52 -24.58 -10.58
C PRO A 136 6.93 -24.62 -11.21
N PRO A 137 7.88 -25.39 -10.63
CA PRO A 137 7.69 -26.27 -9.48
C PRO A 137 7.80 -25.59 -8.11
N VAL A 138 8.08 -24.28 -8.04
CA VAL A 138 8.20 -23.54 -6.77
C VAL A 138 6.87 -23.49 -6.04
N ALA A 139 5.79 -23.18 -6.77
CA ALA A 139 4.43 -23.39 -6.28
C ALA A 139 4.00 -24.84 -6.57
N VAL A 140 3.85 -25.65 -5.53
CA VAL A 140 3.46 -27.06 -5.68
C VAL A 140 2.01 -27.15 -6.17
N GLY A 141 1.79 -27.86 -7.27
CA GLY A 141 0.47 -28.20 -7.81
C GLY A 141 -0.07 -27.21 -8.85
N SER A 142 -0.01 -25.89 -8.60
CA SER A 142 -0.53 -24.87 -9.55
C SER A 142 0.23 -23.56 -9.41
N THR A 143 0.12 -22.71 -10.43
CA THR A 143 0.51 -21.30 -10.30
C THR A 143 -0.33 -20.63 -9.23
N CYS A 144 0.31 -19.87 -8.34
CA CYS A 144 -0.31 -19.01 -7.35
C CYS A 144 -0.26 -17.56 -7.83
N LEU A 145 -1.35 -16.82 -7.70
CA LEU A 145 -1.49 -15.42 -8.09
C LEU A 145 -2.15 -14.64 -6.95
N SER A 146 -1.53 -13.54 -6.52
CA SER A 146 -2.06 -12.62 -5.53
C SER A 146 -2.20 -11.24 -6.16
N LEU A 147 -3.42 -10.73 -6.23
CA LEU A 147 -3.75 -9.40 -6.73
C LEU A 147 -4.23 -8.55 -5.55
N ARG A 148 -3.60 -7.40 -5.33
CA ARG A 148 -4.01 -6.44 -4.31
C ARG A 148 -4.40 -5.13 -4.99
N VAL A 149 -5.69 -4.84 -4.95
CA VAL A 149 -6.30 -3.69 -5.60
C VAL A 149 -5.85 -2.42 -4.87
N VAL A 150 -5.36 -1.44 -5.64
CA VAL A 150 -5.01 -0.13 -5.08
C VAL A 150 -6.28 0.71 -5.06
N ARG A 151 -6.67 1.17 -3.87
CA ARG A 151 -7.79 2.10 -3.73
C ARG A 151 -7.49 3.41 -4.45
N THR A 152 -8.50 3.95 -5.13
CA THR A 152 -8.39 5.15 -5.97
C THR A 152 -8.32 6.44 -5.16
N ARG A 153 -8.84 6.46 -3.92
CA ARG A 153 -8.72 7.59 -2.99
C ARG A 153 -8.37 7.14 -1.57
N ALA A 154 -7.72 8.03 -0.82
CA ALA A 154 -7.59 7.87 0.62
C ALA A 154 -8.94 8.08 1.33
N PHE A 155 -9.07 7.46 2.50
CA PHE A 155 -10.11 7.84 3.45
C PHE A 155 -9.81 9.22 4.01
N THR A 156 -10.85 10.00 4.23
CA THR A 156 -10.77 11.22 5.02
C THR A 156 -10.79 10.88 6.51
N LEU A 157 -10.29 11.78 7.35
CA LEU A 157 -10.35 11.59 8.80
C LEU A 157 -11.80 11.40 9.31
N PRO A 158 -12.81 12.16 8.86
CA PRO A 158 -14.22 11.93 9.23
C PRO A 158 -14.73 10.53 8.87
N GLU A 159 -14.33 9.98 7.72
CA GLU A 159 -14.72 8.62 7.34
C GLU A 159 -14.08 7.58 8.26
N LEU A 160 -12.82 7.76 8.65
CA LEU A 160 -12.16 6.87 9.60
C LEU A 160 -12.80 6.94 11.00
N THR A 161 -13.33 8.10 11.38
CA THR A 161 -14.12 8.25 12.61
C THR A 161 -15.46 7.53 12.51
N ALA A 162 -16.17 7.66 11.38
CA ALA A 162 -17.44 6.98 11.12
C ALA A 162 -17.30 5.44 11.13
N GLU A 163 -16.18 4.93 10.61
CA GLU A 163 -15.83 3.50 10.62
C GLU A 163 -15.27 3.02 11.97
N GLY A 164 -15.13 3.90 12.97
CA GLY A 164 -14.62 3.58 14.31
C GLY A 164 -13.10 3.31 14.36
N THR A 165 -12.36 3.57 13.27
CA THR A 165 -10.89 3.48 13.27
C THR A 165 -10.28 4.56 14.15
N VAL A 166 -10.83 5.77 14.07
CA VAL A 166 -10.51 6.87 14.98
C VAL A 166 -11.64 6.94 16.01
N PRO A 167 -11.38 6.64 17.29
CA PRO A 167 -12.43 6.69 18.29
C PRO A 167 -12.87 8.14 18.59
N PRO A 168 -14.04 8.34 19.23
CA PRO A 168 -14.58 9.68 19.49
C PRO A 168 -13.58 10.62 20.17
N GLY A 169 -13.46 11.84 19.66
CA GLY A 169 -12.53 12.87 20.14
C GLY A 169 -11.08 12.70 19.68
N GLY A 170 -10.71 11.54 19.12
CA GLY A 170 -9.38 11.31 18.56
C GLY A 170 -9.11 12.10 17.28
N ASP A 171 -10.16 12.45 16.54
CA ASP A 171 -10.10 13.23 15.32
C ASP A 171 -9.52 14.64 15.56
N ARG A 172 -9.99 15.34 16.60
CA ARG A 172 -9.46 16.67 16.96
C ARG A 172 -8.00 16.61 17.35
N LEU A 173 -7.63 15.62 18.16
CA LEU A 173 -6.25 15.41 18.59
C LEU A 173 -5.32 15.12 17.40
N LEU A 174 -5.76 14.27 16.47
CA LEU A 174 -4.99 13.95 15.26
C LEU A 174 -4.85 15.16 14.32
N ALA A 175 -5.91 15.94 14.16
CA ALA A 175 -5.87 17.19 13.40
C ALA A 175 -4.89 18.20 14.03
N ALA A 176 -4.92 18.34 15.36
CA ALA A 176 -4.01 19.20 16.10
C ALA A 176 -2.54 18.77 15.93
N LEU A 177 -2.24 17.46 15.99
CA LEU A 177 -0.91 16.92 15.70
C LEU A 177 -0.40 17.31 14.31
N VAL A 178 -1.26 17.22 13.29
CA VAL A 178 -0.90 17.60 11.92
C VAL A 178 -0.69 19.11 11.80
N ALA A 179 -1.59 19.91 12.39
CA ALA A 179 -1.53 21.37 12.35
C ALA A 179 -0.29 21.93 13.08
N ALA A 180 0.04 21.38 14.24
CA ALA A 180 1.25 21.70 15.01
C ALA A 180 2.53 21.14 14.37
N ARG A 181 2.41 20.43 13.24
CA ARG A 181 3.51 19.81 12.49
C ARG A 181 4.36 18.86 13.33
N VAL A 182 3.74 18.17 14.29
CA VAL A 182 4.42 17.21 15.16
C VAL A 182 4.94 16.03 14.32
N SER A 183 6.19 15.61 14.56
CA SER A 183 6.75 14.45 13.85
C SER A 183 6.30 13.15 14.53
N PHE A 184 5.71 12.23 13.75
CA PHE A 184 5.08 11.03 14.31
C PHE A 184 5.31 9.74 13.49
N LEU A 185 5.29 8.60 14.17
CA LEU A 185 5.24 7.28 13.53
C LEU A 185 3.91 6.61 13.83
N ILE A 186 3.32 6.00 12.80
CA ILE A 186 2.17 5.12 12.95
C ILE A 186 2.66 3.67 13.04
N SER A 187 2.35 3.00 14.13
CA SER A 187 2.76 1.62 14.40
C SER A 187 1.58 0.64 14.45
N GLY A 188 1.88 -0.65 14.36
CA GLY A 188 0.88 -1.72 14.40
C GLY A 188 1.21 -2.91 13.50
N GLY A 189 0.46 -3.99 13.67
CA GLY A 189 0.60 -5.23 12.91
C GLY A 189 0.28 -5.11 11.41
N THR A 190 0.44 -6.21 10.69
CA THR A 190 0.07 -6.29 9.26
C THR A 190 -1.44 -6.14 9.11
N GLY A 191 -1.89 -5.30 8.17
CA GLY A 191 -3.31 -5.08 7.93
C GLY A 191 -4.06 -4.29 9.01
N SER A 192 -3.37 -3.64 9.95
CA SER A 192 -3.99 -2.79 10.97
C SER A 192 -4.49 -1.44 10.45
N GLY A 193 -4.14 -1.07 9.21
CA GLY A 193 -4.58 0.20 8.59
C GLY A 193 -3.59 1.36 8.71
N LYS A 194 -2.32 1.13 9.06
CA LYS A 194 -1.29 2.18 9.22
C LYS A 194 -1.22 3.13 8.04
N THR A 195 -1.03 2.59 6.84
CA THR A 195 -0.92 3.35 5.58
C THR A 195 -2.21 4.11 5.28
N THR A 196 -3.36 3.55 5.65
CA THR A 196 -4.66 4.20 5.50
C THR A 196 -4.81 5.42 6.40
N LEU A 197 -4.48 5.28 7.69
CA LEU A 197 -4.48 6.41 8.62
C LEU A 197 -3.45 7.46 8.20
N LEU A 198 -2.25 7.05 7.80
CA LEU A 198 -1.21 7.97 7.33
C LEU A 198 -1.71 8.81 6.15
N ALA A 199 -2.32 8.18 5.14
CA ALA A 199 -2.87 8.91 3.99
C ALA A 199 -3.96 9.93 4.39
N ALA A 200 -4.82 9.57 5.34
CA ALA A 200 -5.86 10.47 5.85
C ALA A 200 -5.25 11.69 6.57
N LEU A 201 -4.26 11.48 7.44
CA LEU A 201 -3.59 12.56 8.17
C LEU A 201 -2.80 13.49 7.24
N LEU A 202 -2.19 12.93 6.19
CA LEU A 202 -1.48 13.73 5.18
C LEU A 202 -2.43 14.58 4.33
N GLY A 203 -3.71 14.22 4.24
CA GLY A 203 -4.72 15.08 3.62
C GLY A 203 -5.12 16.29 4.47
N LEU A 204 -4.76 16.31 5.76
CA LEU A 204 -5.01 17.45 6.66
C LEU A 204 -3.85 18.46 6.66
N VAL A 205 -2.77 18.16 5.94
CA VAL A 205 -1.61 19.05 5.81
C VAL A 205 -2.05 20.32 5.07
N GLY A 206 -1.54 21.49 5.48
CA GLY A 206 -1.91 22.76 4.85
C GLY A 206 -1.53 22.79 3.37
N GLU A 207 -2.42 23.31 2.53
CA GLU A 207 -2.33 23.25 1.05
C GLU A 207 -1.05 23.83 0.44
N HIS A 208 -0.34 24.68 1.20
CA HIS A 208 0.92 25.32 0.80
C HIS A 208 2.17 24.53 1.20
N GLU A 209 2.03 23.41 1.90
CA GLU A 209 3.13 22.54 2.30
C GLU A 209 3.39 21.48 1.22
N ARG A 210 4.66 21.26 0.90
CA ARG A 210 5.09 20.22 -0.03
C ARG A 210 5.37 18.92 0.68
N ILE A 211 4.64 17.87 0.33
CA ILE A 211 4.83 16.51 0.86
C ILE A 211 5.66 15.69 -0.13
N VAL A 212 6.78 15.11 0.33
CA VAL A 212 7.55 14.14 -0.45
C VAL A 212 7.46 12.76 0.21
N LEU A 213 6.75 11.86 -0.48
CA LEU A 213 6.50 10.48 -0.07
C LEU A 213 7.56 9.56 -0.69
N ALA A 214 8.25 8.78 0.13
CA ALA A 214 9.14 7.71 -0.29
C ALA A 214 8.52 6.36 0.09
N GLU A 215 8.26 5.51 -0.90
CA GLU A 215 7.63 4.22 -0.70
C GLU A 215 8.38 3.13 -1.47
N ASP A 216 8.41 1.90 -0.95
CA ASP A 216 8.90 0.78 -1.75
C ASP A 216 7.98 0.45 -2.91
N SER A 217 6.69 0.45 -2.62
CA SER A 217 5.65 0.31 -3.61
C SER A 217 4.65 1.41 -3.33
N ALA A 218 4.27 2.17 -4.34
CA ALA A 218 3.64 3.45 -4.11
C ALA A 218 2.13 3.30 -3.88
N GLU A 219 1.74 3.26 -2.61
CA GLU A 219 0.43 2.88 -2.06
C GLU A 219 -0.33 4.13 -1.58
N LEU A 220 0.36 5.06 -0.93
CA LEU A 220 -0.22 6.28 -0.38
C LEU A 220 -0.74 7.19 -1.50
N ARG A 221 -1.97 7.70 -1.29
CA ARG A 221 -2.68 8.66 -2.15
C ARG A 221 -3.41 9.70 -1.28
N PRO A 222 -2.70 10.49 -0.47
CA PRO A 222 -3.35 11.53 0.31
C PRO A 222 -4.04 12.55 -0.61
N ASP A 223 -5.18 13.06 -0.17
CA ASP A 223 -5.92 14.11 -0.86
C ASP A 223 -5.28 15.46 -0.51
N HIS A 224 -4.23 15.82 -1.26
CA HIS A 224 -3.46 17.04 -1.03
C HIS A 224 -2.88 17.55 -2.37
N PRO A 225 -2.93 18.87 -2.65
CA PRO A 225 -2.57 19.41 -3.97
C PRO A 225 -1.09 19.27 -4.31
N HIS A 226 -0.19 19.25 -3.31
CA HIS A 226 1.27 19.25 -3.54
C HIS A 226 1.99 18.03 -2.98
N VAL A 227 1.71 16.86 -3.57
CA VAL A 227 2.31 15.59 -3.17
C VAL A 227 3.24 15.06 -4.25
N VAL A 228 4.50 14.81 -3.90
CA VAL A 228 5.46 14.12 -4.77
C VAL A 228 5.67 12.71 -4.27
N ARG A 229 5.53 11.74 -5.18
CA ARG A 229 5.57 10.31 -4.85
C ARG A 229 6.79 9.67 -5.50
N LEU A 230 7.69 9.17 -4.66
CA LEU A 230 8.88 8.43 -5.02
C LEU A 230 8.65 6.96 -4.73
N GLU A 231 9.00 6.11 -5.69
CA GLU A 231 8.83 4.65 -5.61
C GLU A 231 10.19 3.97 -5.77
N SER A 232 10.44 2.93 -4.98
CA SER A 232 11.70 2.18 -5.10
C SER A 232 11.67 1.36 -6.39
N ARG A 233 12.85 1.03 -6.90
CA ARG A 233 12.97 0.33 -8.18
C ARG A 233 13.91 -0.85 -8.00
N PRO A 234 13.46 -2.10 -8.24
CA PRO A 234 14.37 -3.24 -8.23
C PRO A 234 15.41 -3.10 -9.35
N ALA A 235 16.54 -3.78 -9.18
CA ALA A 235 17.54 -3.89 -10.23
C ALA A 235 16.95 -4.50 -11.51
N ASN A 236 17.51 -4.12 -12.66
CA ASN A 236 17.21 -4.76 -13.93
C ASN A 236 17.77 -6.20 -13.97
N GLN A 237 17.62 -6.88 -15.11
CA GLN A 237 18.07 -8.28 -15.24
C GLN A 237 19.58 -8.47 -15.06
N GLU A 238 20.36 -7.42 -15.29
CA GLU A 238 21.82 -7.39 -15.16
C GLU A 238 22.28 -6.94 -13.76
N GLY A 239 21.35 -6.73 -12.82
CA GLY A 239 21.66 -6.25 -11.47
C GLY A 239 21.89 -4.73 -11.38
N ALA A 240 21.72 -3.99 -12.47
CA ALA A 240 21.94 -2.55 -12.53
C ALA A 240 20.67 -1.75 -12.22
N GLY A 241 20.83 -0.53 -11.73
CA GLY A 241 19.74 0.44 -11.59
C GLY A 241 18.79 0.19 -10.41
N LEU A 242 19.21 -0.57 -9.39
CA LEU A 242 18.52 -0.62 -8.11
C LEU A 242 18.40 0.79 -7.52
N VAL A 243 17.20 1.17 -7.09
CA VAL A 243 16.93 2.38 -6.32
C VAL A 243 16.24 1.92 -5.04
N THR A 244 16.92 2.06 -3.92
CA THR A 244 16.43 1.63 -2.61
C THR A 244 15.58 2.72 -1.95
N LEU A 245 14.76 2.35 -0.97
CA LEU A 245 14.01 3.32 -0.17
C LEU A 245 14.95 4.35 0.51
N ARG A 246 16.13 3.91 0.93
CA ARG A 246 17.19 4.78 1.46
C ARG A 246 17.63 5.84 0.46
N ASP A 247 17.80 5.47 -0.82
CA ASP A 247 18.14 6.41 -1.88
C ASP A 247 17.03 7.45 -2.07
N LEU A 248 15.76 7.02 -2.03
CA LEU A 248 14.62 7.93 -2.16
C LEU A 248 14.57 8.96 -1.04
N VAL A 249 14.79 8.56 0.22
CA VAL A 249 14.82 9.49 1.36
C VAL A 249 15.91 10.55 1.17
N ARG A 250 17.09 10.14 0.70
CA ARG A 250 18.20 11.07 0.41
C ARG A 250 17.91 12.01 -0.75
N GLN A 251 17.17 11.57 -1.77
CA GLN A 251 16.75 12.43 -2.86
C GLN A 251 15.62 13.36 -2.44
N ALA A 252 14.68 12.89 -1.62
CA ALA A 252 13.57 13.69 -1.10
C ALA A 252 14.06 14.97 -0.40
N LEU A 253 15.14 14.88 0.38
CA LEU A 253 15.78 16.03 1.03
C LEU A 253 16.24 17.14 0.08
N ARG A 254 16.52 16.81 -1.19
CA ARG A 254 16.94 17.77 -2.23
C ARG A 254 15.77 18.40 -2.96
N MET A 255 14.53 17.99 -2.64
CA MET A 255 13.32 18.40 -3.35
C MET A 255 12.56 19.51 -2.62
N ARG A 256 13.20 20.18 -1.64
CA ARG A 256 12.63 21.20 -0.76
C ARG A 256 11.29 20.74 -0.12
N PRO A 257 11.28 19.60 0.59
CA PRO A 257 10.07 19.13 1.26
C PRO A 257 9.77 20.00 2.49
N ASP A 258 8.49 20.34 2.69
CA ASP A 258 8.02 20.80 4.01
C ASP A 258 7.74 19.58 4.90
N ARG A 259 7.31 18.45 4.30
CA ARG A 259 7.14 17.16 4.96
C ARG A 259 7.83 16.02 4.21
N ILE A 260 8.61 15.23 4.93
CA ILE A 260 9.21 13.99 4.44
C ILE A 260 8.46 12.83 5.04
N VAL A 261 7.98 11.93 4.18
CA VAL A 261 7.19 10.79 4.63
C VAL A 261 7.78 9.49 4.09
N VAL A 262 7.96 8.52 4.98
CA VAL A 262 8.35 7.16 4.60
C VAL A 262 7.17 6.23 4.76
N GLY A 263 6.75 5.58 3.66
CA GLY A 263 5.57 4.72 3.64
C GLY A 263 5.62 3.62 4.69
N GLU A 264 6.74 2.92 4.80
CA GLU A 264 7.02 1.95 5.87
C GLU A 264 8.52 1.87 6.13
N VAL A 265 8.93 2.11 7.38
CA VAL A 265 10.31 2.02 7.84
C VAL A 265 10.60 0.56 8.21
N ARG A 266 11.47 -0.07 7.43
CA ARG A 266 11.81 -1.50 7.51
C ARG A 266 13.31 -1.81 7.44
N GLY A 267 14.15 -0.82 7.18
CA GLY A 267 15.58 -1.01 6.97
C GLY A 267 16.43 0.23 7.25
N ALA A 268 17.52 0.36 6.48
CA ALA A 268 18.56 1.36 6.70
C ALA A 268 18.08 2.81 6.48
N GLU A 269 16.97 3.01 5.75
CA GLU A 269 16.31 4.30 5.60
C GLU A 269 15.86 4.91 6.93
N ALA A 270 15.72 4.11 8.00
CA ALA A 270 15.41 4.61 9.34
C ALA A 270 16.43 5.67 9.80
N ALA A 271 17.72 5.43 9.56
CA ALA A 271 18.78 6.37 9.92
C ALA A 271 18.69 7.67 9.10
N ASP A 272 18.44 7.57 7.80
CA ASP A 272 18.32 8.74 6.92
C ASP A 272 17.03 9.54 7.24
N LEU A 273 15.94 8.88 7.62
CA LEU A 273 14.72 9.54 8.11
C LEU A 273 14.97 10.28 9.42
N LEU A 274 15.57 9.64 10.41
CA LEU A 274 15.89 10.30 11.68
C LEU A 274 16.85 11.48 11.49
N ALA A 275 17.84 11.35 10.61
CA ALA A 275 18.72 12.45 10.23
C ALA A 275 17.96 13.60 9.55
N ALA A 276 17.04 13.29 8.63
CA ALA A 276 16.20 14.27 7.96
C ALA A 276 15.39 15.10 8.96
N LEU A 277 14.74 14.44 9.91
CA LEU A 277 13.92 15.08 10.95
C LEU A 277 14.75 16.01 11.84
N ASN A 278 15.98 15.61 12.19
CA ASN A 278 16.91 16.43 12.96
C ASN A 278 17.46 17.66 12.20
N THR A 279 17.26 17.75 10.89
CA THR A 279 17.71 18.90 10.07
C THR A 279 16.60 19.91 9.80
N GLY A 280 15.52 19.88 10.59
CA GLY A 280 14.41 20.84 10.52
C GLY A 280 13.29 20.47 9.56
N HIS A 281 13.31 19.24 9.03
CA HIS A 281 12.19 18.71 8.24
C HIS A 281 11.18 18.07 9.18
N GLN A 282 9.90 18.32 8.95
CA GLN A 282 8.85 17.59 9.65
C GLN A 282 8.57 16.29 8.91
N GLY A 283 8.18 15.24 9.61
CA GLY A 283 7.93 14.00 8.92
C GLY A 283 7.10 12.98 9.66
N ALA A 284 6.67 12.02 8.86
CA ALA A 284 5.82 10.94 9.32
C ALA A 284 6.22 9.63 8.65
N GLY A 285 5.76 8.53 9.21
CA GLY A 285 5.90 7.26 8.53
C GLY A 285 5.17 6.15 9.24
N THR A 286 5.25 4.95 8.68
CA THR A 286 4.74 3.76 9.37
C THR A 286 5.87 2.84 9.78
N VAL A 287 5.65 2.05 10.84
CA VAL A 287 6.60 1.01 11.28
C VAL A 287 5.82 -0.19 11.80
N HIS A 288 6.29 -1.39 11.53
CA HIS A 288 5.70 -2.59 12.12
C HIS A 288 6.16 -2.75 13.58
N ALA A 289 5.20 -2.80 14.51
CA ALA A 289 5.44 -3.11 15.91
C ALA A 289 4.18 -3.75 16.52
N ASN A 290 4.36 -4.63 17.51
CA ASN A 290 3.26 -5.31 18.19
C ASN A 290 2.64 -4.46 19.31
N ALA A 291 3.40 -3.52 19.86
CA ALA A 291 2.94 -2.52 20.81
C ALA A 291 3.65 -1.17 20.56
N ALA A 292 3.06 -0.07 21.00
CA ALA A 292 3.70 1.25 20.91
C ALA A 292 5.03 1.28 21.69
N ALA A 293 5.09 0.58 22.82
CA ALA A 293 6.27 0.44 23.67
C ALA A 293 7.47 -0.24 22.98
N ASP A 294 7.23 -1.03 21.94
CA ASP A 294 8.28 -1.77 21.23
C ASP A 294 8.94 -0.94 20.13
N VAL A 295 8.38 0.22 19.78
CA VAL A 295 8.88 1.06 18.66
C VAL A 295 10.34 1.48 18.85
N PRO A 296 10.81 1.96 20.03
CA PRO A 296 12.21 2.30 20.20
C PRO A 296 13.16 1.11 19.98
N ALA A 297 12.80 -0.07 20.48
CA ALA A 297 13.60 -1.29 20.28
C ALA A 297 13.61 -1.72 18.81
N ARG A 298 12.47 -1.57 18.11
CA ARG A 298 12.39 -1.83 16.67
C ARG A 298 13.30 -0.89 15.88
N LEU A 299 13.25 0.42 16.17
CA LEU A 299 14.12 1.41 15.53
C LEU A 299 15.59 1.13 15.85
N GLU A 300 15.92 0.68 17.07
CA GLU A 300 17.27 0.28 17.46
C GLU A 300 17.81 -0.86 16.59
N ALA A 301 17.00 -1.89 16.35
CA ALA A 301 17.39 -2.98 15.45
C ALA A 301 17.62 -2.49 14.01
N LEU A 302 16.75 -1.60 13.51
CA LEU A 302 16.88 -1.03 12.16
C LEU A 302 18.11 -0.12 12.03
N GLY A 303 18.36 0.74 13.01
CA GLY A 303 19.53 1.62 13.02
C GLY A 303 20.83 0.84 13.16
N THR A 304 20.84 -0.23 13.94
CA THR A 304 22.00 -1.15 14.02
C THR A 304 22.31 -1.74 12.65
N ALA A 305 21.30 -2.22 11.92
CA ALA A 305 21.47 -2.70 10.56
C ALA A 305 21.91 -1.58 9.59
N ALA A 306 21.66 -0.30 9.92
CA ALA A 306 22.11 0.87 9.18
C ALA A 306 23.53 1.34 9.56
N GLY A 307 24.16 0.71 10.55
CA GLY A 307 25.49 1.06 11.06
C GLY A 307 25.51 2.13 12.16
N LEU A 308 24.36 2.47 12.75
CA LEU A 308 24.30 3.32 13.94
C LEU A 308 24.49 2.48 15.20
N ASP A 309 25.33 2.94 16.12
CA ASP A 309 25.31 2.38 17.46
C ASP A 309 24.04 2.80 18.22
N ARG A 310 23.79 2.10 19.33
CA ARG A 310 22.59 2.32 20.16
C ARG A 310 22.51 3.76 20.68
N ALA A 311 23.62 4.34 21.14
CA ALA A 311 23.62 5.67 21.71
C ALA A 311 23.33 6.75 20.66
N ALA A 312 23.94 6.62 19.48
CA ALA A 312 23.70 7.49 18.33
C ALA A 312 22.24 7.42 17.86
N LEU A 313 21.67 6.21 17.76
CA LEU A 313 20.27 6.05 17.40
C LEU A 313 19.35 6.72 18.42
N HIS A 314 19.49 6.43 19.71
CA HIS A 314 18.63 7.02 20.74
C HIS A 314 18.80 8.53 20.84
N SER A 315 20.00 9.06 20.57
CA SER A 315 20.23 10.50 20.45
C SER A 315 19.47 11.11 19.28
N GLN A 316 19.50 10.48 18.10
CA GLN A 316 18.76 10.97 16.93
C GLN A 316 17.25 10.84 17.13
N LEU A 317 16.80 9.72 17.69
CA LEU A 317 15.40 9.43 17.94
C LEU A 317 14.76 10.45 18.89
N ALA A 318 15.46 10.79 19.97
CA ALA A 318 14.98 11.75 20.98
C ALA A 318 14.74 13.16 20.42
N ALA A 319 15.46 13.54 19.37
CA ALA A 319 15.40 14.86 18.76
C ALA A 319 14.55 14.90 17.47
N ALA A 320 14.32 13.74 16.84
CA ALA A 320 13.60 13.63 15.58
C ALA A 320 12.11 13.31 15.71
N LEU A 321 11.73 12.51 16.72
CA LEU A 321 10.40 11.92 16.79
C LEU A 321 9.72 12.26 18.11
N ASP A 322 8.48 12.76 18.02
CA ASP A 322 7.73 13.21 19.19
C ASP A 322 6.69 12.19 19.62
N VAL A 323 5.98 11.59 18.65
CA VAL A 323 4.76 10.81 18.89
C VAL A 323 4.77 9.46 18.17
N VAL A 324 4.20 8.44 18.82
CA VAL A 324 3.82 7.16 18.21
C VAL A 324 2.30 6.99 18.32
N ILE A 325 1.64 6.77 17.19
CA ILE A 325 0.22 6.42 17.11
C ILE A 325 0.14 4.91 16.84
N HIS A 326 -0.53 4.13 17.68
CA HIS A 326 -0.55 2.68 17.56
C HIS A 326 -1.92 2.14 17.17
N LEU A 327 -1.97 1.37 16.09
CA LEU A 327 -3.18 0.72 15.57
C LEU A 327 -3.18 -0.78 15.85
N VAL A 328 -4.34 -1.25 16.27
CA VAL A 328 -4.62 -2.68 16.46
C VAL A 328 -5.73 -3.12 15.52
N ARG A 329 -5.70 -4.41 15.14
CA ARG A 329 -6.82 -5.08 14.47
C ARG A 329 -7.42 -6.06 15.47
N GLY A 330 -8.68 -5.83 15.84
CA GLY A 330 -9.40 -6.71 16.77
C GLY A 330 -9.76 -8.06 16.13
N PRO A 331 -10.20 -9.04 16.94
CA PRO A 331 -10.55 -10.38 16.45
C PRO A 331 -11.66 -10.38 15.38
N ALA A 332 -12.61 -9.45 15.49
CA ALA A 332 -13.68 -9.25 14.52
C ALA A 332 -13.26 -8.44 13.27
N GLY A 333 -11.96 -8.22 13.07
CA GLY A 333 -11.41 -7.52 11.91
C GLY A 333 -11.43 -5.99 11.98
N HIS A 334 -12.15 -5.39 12.96
CA HIS A 334 -12.19 -3.95 13.17
C HIS A 334 -10.80 -3.38 13.46
N ARG A 335 -10.47 -2.28 12.80
CA ARG A 335 -9.20 -1.55 12.98
C ARG A 335 -9.48 -0.37 13.89
N ARG A 336 -8.59 -0.08 14.85
CA ARG A 336 -8.71 1.11 15.69
C ARG A 336 -7.37 1.60 16.20
N ILE A 337 -7.30 2.89 16.48
CA ILE A 337 -6.22 3.46 17.31
C ILE A 337 -6.41 2.96 18.74
N ALA A 338 -5.39 2.29 19.27
CA ALA A 338 -5.41 1.76 20.64
C ALA A 338 -4.82 2.77 21.62
N GLU A 339 -3.67 3.35 21.27
CA GLU A 339 -2.91 4.24 22.13
C GLU A 339 -2.07 5.23 21.33
N ILE A 340 -1.85 6.40 21.91
CA ILE A 340 -0.93 7.43 21.44
C ILE A 340 0.10 7.65 22.53
N HIS A 341 1.37 7.53 22.16
CA HIS A 341 2.49 7.68 23.06
C HIS A 341 3.34 8.87 22.66
N VAL A 342 3.95 9.53 23.65
CA VAL A 342 5.03 10.50 23.44
C VAL A 342 6.38 9.83 23.69
N LEU A 343 7.44 10.33 23.06
CA LEU A 343 8.80 9.87 23.32
C LEU A 343 9.43 10.64 24.49
N GLU A 344 10.11 9.93 25.37
CA GLU A 344 10.87 10.51 26.47
C GLU A 344 12.26 9.89 26.56
N ARG A 345 13.26 10.72 26.89
CA ARG A 345 14.63 10.28 27.13
C ARG A 345 14.82 10.04 28.63
N GLY A 346 15.12 8.79 28.99
CA GLY A 346 15.41 8.41 30.37
C GLY A 346 16.81 8.83 30.83
N PRO A 347 17.13 8.66 32.13
CA PRO A 347 18.42 9.06 32.72
C PRO A 347 19.64 8.40 32.05
N GLY A 348 19.49 7.19 31.52
CA GLY A 348 20.55 6.48 30.79
C GLY A 348 20.71 6.93 29.33
N GLY A 349 20.03 8.00 28.91
CA GLY A 349 20.10 8.54 27.55
C GLY A 349 19.29 7.77 26.51
N LEU A 350 18.65 6.65 26.89
CA LEU A 350 17.79 5.84 26.05
C LEU A 350 16.38 6.43 25.97
N VAL A 351 15.80 6.37 24.78
CA VAL A 351 14.42 6.75 24.49
C VAL A 351 13.47 5.62 24.83
N THR A 352 12.39 5.99 25.49
CA THR A 352 11.23 5.13 25.75
C THR A 352 9.97 5.85 25.32
N THR A 353 8.91 5.10 25.06
CA THR A 353 7.60 5.71 24.81
C THR A 353 6.80 5.76 26.11
N VAL A 354 6.01 6.80 26.26
CA VAL A 354 5.14 7.03 27.41
C VAL A 354 3.70 7.18 26.93
N PRO A 355 2.75 6.38 27.47
CA PRO A 355 1.34 6.52 27.10
C PRO A 355 0.86 7.94 27.41
N ALA A 356 0.31 8.61 26.41
CA ALA A 356 -0.31 9.92 26.54
C ALA A 356 -1.84 9.80 26.46
N VAL A 357 -2.33 8.96 25.55
CA VAL A 357 -3.76 8.70 25.38
C VAL A 357 -3.97 7.20 25.18
N ARG A 358 -4.99 6.65 25.84
CA ARG A 358 -5.49 5.30 25.61
C ARG A 358 -6.98 5.30 25.38
N HIS A 359 -7.43 4.42 24.50
CA HIS A 359 -8.84 4.25 24.23
C HIS A 359 -9.41 3.07 25.04
N ARG A 360 -10.30 3.38 26.00
CA ARG A 360 -11.07 2.39 26.75
C ARG A 360 -12.55 2.51 26.36
N GLY A 361 -13.03 1.55 25.58
CA GLY A 361 -14.36 1.67 24.96
C GLY A 361 -14.43 2.91 24.07
N ASP A 362 -15.46 3.72 24.25
CA ASP A 362 -15.72 4.93 23.48
C ASP A 362 -15.13 6.20 24.10
N SER A 363 -14.25 6.07 25.10
CA SER A 363 -13.68 7.20 25.84
C SER A 363 -12.16 7.28 25.73
N LEU A 364 -11.67 8.53 25.65
CA LEU A 364 -10.25 8.87 25.79
C LEU A 364 -9.87 8.85 27.26
N VAL A 365 -8.83 8.09 27.59
CA VAL A 365 -8.17 8.14 28.89
C VAL A 365 -6.83 8.84 28.71
N TYR A 366 -6.68 9.97 29.37
CA TYR A 366 -5.43 10.72 29.40
C TYR A 366 -4.48 10.11 30.42
N GLU A 367 -3.27 9.79 29.97
CA GLU A 367 -2.23 9.13 30.74
C GLU A 367 -1.09 10.11 31.04
N ARG A 368 -0.03 9.67 31.72
CA ARG A 368 1.07 10.55 32.18
C ARG A 368 1.73 11.38 31.05
N GLY A 369 1.75 10.85 29.82
CA GLY A 369 2.33 11.53 28.66
C GLY A 369 1.44 12.63 28.08
N TRP A 370 0.20 12.79 28.57
CA TRP A 370 -0.76 13.76 28.05
C TRP A 370 -0.27 15.20 28.16
N ALA A 371 0.35 15.56 29.29
CA ALA A 371 0.86 16.92 29.48
C ALA A 371 1.85 17.30 28.38
N ARG A 372 2.82 16.42 28.10
CA ARG A 372 3.79 16.59 27.02
C ARG A 372 3.13 16.62 25.64
N LEU A 373 2.14 15.76 25.40
CA LEU A 373 1.40 15.76 24.13
C LEU A 373 0.67 17.08 23.91
N ARG A 374 0.04 17.62 24.95
CA ARG A 374 -0.64 18.92 24.90
C ARG A 374 0.34 20.06 24.62
N ASP A 375 1.50 20.05 25.26
CA ASP A 375 2.55 21.05 25.03
C ASP A 375 3.04 21.04 23.57
N LEU A 376 3.09 19.85 22.94
CA LEU A 376 3.48 19.71 21.53
C LEU A 376 2.42 20.25 20.55
N ILE A 377 1.13 20.11 20.85
CA ILE A 377 0.03 20.54 19.97
C ILE A 377 -0.43 21.99 20.24
N GLY A 378 -0.12 22.55 21.41
CA GLY A 378 -0.55 23.88 21.83
C GLY A 378 -1.96 23.90 22.45
N ASP A 379 -2.22 24.91 23.30
CA ASP A 379 -3.41 25.01 24.16
C ASP A 379 -4.75 25.26 23.42
N GLU A 380 -4.75 25.48 22.10
CA GLU A 380 -5.98 25.73 21.32
C GLU A 380 -6.64 24.45 20.75
N SER A 381 -6.23 23.26 21.21
CA SER A 381 -6.63 21.95 20.65
C SER A 381 -7.75 21.23 21.41
#